data_AF-F9WHG7-F1
#
_entry.id   AF-F9WHG7-F1
#
_cell.length_a   1.000
_cell.length_b   1.000
_cell.length_c   1.000
_cell.angle_alpha   90.00
_cell.angle_beta   90.00
_cell.angle_gamma   90.00
#
_symmetry.space_group_name_H-M   'P 1'
#
loop_
_entity.id
_entity.type
_entity.pdbx_description
1 polymer ?
#
loop_
_entity_poly.entity_id
_entity_poly.type
_entity_poly.pdbx_seq_one_letter_code
_entity_poly.pdbx_strand_id
1 'polypeptide(L)'
;MSMERRYKKHLRTMSGHKWLCRMFQGSEPSQLSHVVTEMVRHLKYLPREGETERSCTSVLVRVSAWGRVPSRRGGFDDGDQDLSLQPDKLYSSTSVNFPVVDGFFLVDAVGEGVSFPEGAAAPTQTIVLIQVTRARDHHTTTSKVEAFRKRMARSFTNWTEMESRLSYEIIYVQHADSTTLTGRQRCARSGVANDAGNERFWSGIHQFCVKLDAPIAKLLFEDIYGAELIEEAGVPVATETRIKRRRVEDVTATV
;
A
#
# COMPACT_ATOMS: atom_id res chain seq x y z
N MET A 1 -7.06 28.43 8.21
CA MET A 1 -6.52 27.18 8.81
C MET A 1 -5.25 26.82 8.05
N SER A 2 -4.09 26.63 8.71
CA SER A 2 -2.83 26.27 8.01
C SER A 2 -2.97 24.95 7.22
N MET A 3 -2.26 24.82 6.09
CA MET A 3 -2.25 23.63 5.22
C MET A 3 -2.03 22.33 6.01
N GLU A 4 -1.05 22.35 6.92
CA GLU A 4 -0.73 21.22 7.80
C GLU A 4 -1.91 20.82 8.71
N ARG A 5 -2.70 21.80 9.17
CA ARG A 5 -3.89 21.54 9.98
C ARG A 5 -5.02 20.91 9.16
N ARG A 6 -5.13 21.22 7.86
CA ARG A 6 -6.16 20.67 6.96
C ARG A 6 -5.84 19.22 6.60
N TYR A 7 -4.57 18.93 6.27
CA TYR A 7 -4.03 17.57 6.08
C TYR A 7 -4.28 16.67 7.31
N LYS A 8 -3.84 17.12 8.50
CA LYS A 8 -4.04 16.37 9.74
C LYS A 8 -5.52 16.14 10.06
N LYS A 9 -6.39 17.13 9.82
CA LYS A 9 -7.84 17.00 10.05
C LYS A 9 -8.47 15.96 9.12
N HIS A 10 -8.11 15.95 7.84
CA HIS A 10 -8.70 15.04 6.86
C HIS A 10 -8.24 13.59 7.09
N LEU A 11 -6.96 13.39 7.40
CA LEU A 11 -6.44 12.08 7.77
C LEU A 11 -6.97 11.56 9.11
N ARG A 12 -7.38 12.46 10.02
CA ARG A 12 -8.05 12.13 11.29
C ARG A 12 -9.45 11.54 11.14
N THR A 13 -10.11 11.65 10.00
CA THR A 13 -11.49 11.12 9.84
C THR A 13 -11.57 9.93 8.88
N MET A 14 -10.51 9.62 8.14
CA MET A 14 -10.48 8.48 7.22
C MET A 14 -10.16 7.15 7.91
N SER A 15 -10.79 6.06 7.44
CA SER A 15 -10.39 4.70 7.78
C SER A 15 -9.12 4.29 7.02
N GLY A 16 -8.39 3.29 7.53
CA GLY A 16 -7.17 2.77 6.91
C GLY A 16 -7.37 2.33 5.46
N HIS A 17 -8.37 1.49 5.22
CA HIS A 17 -8.84 1.14 3.88
C HIS A 17 -9.12 2.36 2.98
N LYS A 18 -9.88 3.38 3.45
CA LYS A 18 -10.16 4.57 2.63
C LYS A 18 -8.89 5.36 2.31
N TRP A 19 -7.96 5.42 3.26
CA TRP A 19 -6.66 6.05 3.03
C TRP A 19 -5.83 5.30 2.00
N LEU A 20 -5.76 3.97 2.11
CA LEU A 20 -5.06 3.11 1.16
C LEU A 20 -5.66 3.26 -0.24
N CYS A 21 -6.99 3.18 -0.33
CA CYS A 21 -7.69 3.44 -1.57
C CYS A 21 -7.30 4.80 -2.16
N ARG A 22 -7.36 5.91 -1.40
CA ARG A 22 -6.99 7.24 -1.92
C ARG A 22 -5.52 7.34 -2.36
N MET A 23 -4.58 6.86 -1.55
CA MET A 23 -3.14 6.86 -1.88
C MET A 23 -2.87 6.19 -3.22
N PHE A 24 -3.62 5.14 -3.54
CA PHE A 24 -3.45 4.38 -4.77
C PHE A 24 -4.53 4.66 -5.84
N GLN A 25 -5.49 5.59 -5.62
CA GLN A 25 -6.61 5.89 -6.53
C GLN A 25 -6.39 7.10 -7.43
N GLY A 26 -5.56 8.07 -7.06
CA GLY A 26 -5.48 9.37 -7.74
C GLY A 26 -4.07 9.85 -8.10
N SER A 27 -3.03 9.05 -7.88
CA SER A 27 -1.66 9.48 -8.15
C SER A 27 -1.16 8.89 -9.46
N GLU A 28 -0.53 9.71 -10.31
CA GLU A 28 0.25 9.22 -11.43
C GLU A 28 1.35 8.27 -10.90
N PRO A 29 1.71 7.18 -11.61
CA PRO A 29 2.72 6.22 -11.14
C PRO A 29 4.06 6.87 -10.75
N SER A 30 4.43 7.95 -11.42
CA SER A 30 5.63 8.75 -11.13
C SER A 30 5.54 9.50 -9.79
N GLN A 31 4.37 10.04 -9.44
CA GLN A 31 4.12 10.74 -8.17
C GLN A 31 4.10 9.75 -7.01
N LEU A 32 3.38 8.63 -7.16
CA LEU A 32 3.35 7.58 -6.14
C LEU A 32 4.75 7.03 -5.85
N SER A 33 5.63 6.98 -6.85
CA SER A 33 7.03 6.58 -6.69
C SER A 33 7.82 7.52 -5.76
N HIS A 34 7.56 8.84 -5.80
CA HIS A 34 8.19 9.80 -4.89
C HIS A 34 7.72 9.59 -3.45
N VAL A 35 6.42 9.42 -3.24
CA VAL A 35 5.85 9.12 -1.92
C VAL A 35 6.42 7.83 -1.35
N VAL A 36 6.43 6.75 -2.11
CA VAL A 36 6.99 5.45 -1.68
C VAL A 36 8.48 5.59 -1.38
N THR A 37 9.22 6.31 -2.21
CA THR A 37 10.65 6.55 -1.97
C THR A 37 10.90 7.31 -0.68
N GLU A 38 10.08 8.33 -0.37
CA GLU A 38 10.18 9.03 0.90
C GLU A 38 9.76 8.14 2.07
N MET A 39 8.65 7.40 1.97
CA MET A 39 8.25 6.44 3.00
C MET A 39 9.38 5.45 3.31
N VAL A 40 10.07 4.93 2.29
CA VAL A 40 11.19 3.98 2.44
C VAL A 40 12.36 4.59 3.20
N ARG A 41 12.65 5.89 3.03
CA ARG A 41 13.70 6.58 3.79
C ARG A 41 13.41 6.65 5.29
N HIS A 42 12.14 6.64 5.67
CA HIS A 42 11.68 6.71 7.06
C HIS A 42 11.21 5.36 7.62
N LEU A 43 11.31 4.27 6.85
CA LEU A 43 10.99 2.93 7.33
C LEU A 43 11.94 2.55 8.47
N LYS A 44 11.36 2.07 9.57
CA LYS A 44 12.09 1.52 10.71
C LYS A 44 11.77 0.06 10.88
N TYR A 45 12.80 -0.76 10.96
CA TYR A 45 12.63 -2.18 11.26
C TYR A 45 12.25 -2.38 12.73
N LEU A 46 11.30 -3.27 13.00
CA LEU A 46 10.88 -3.67 14.33
C LEU A 46 11.51 -5.04 14.65
N PRO A 47 12.67 -5.06 15.34
CA PRO A 47 13.52 -6.25 15.45
C PRO A 47 12.86 -7.39 16.22
N ARG A 48 13.25 -8.62 15.88
CA ARG A 48 13.04 -9.80 16.73
C ARG A 48 13.95 -9.72 17.96
N GLU A 49 13.71 -10.60 18.91
CA GLU A 49 14.60 -10.76 20.05
C GLU A 49 16.03 -11.10 19.58
N GLY A 50 17.01 -10.34 20.08
CA GLY A 50 18.41 -10.45 19.66
C GLY A 50 18.78 -9.71 18.36
N GLU A 51 17.81 -9.14 17.64
CA GLU A 51 18.06 -8.32 16.45
C GLU A 51 18.13 -6.82 16.81
N THR A 52 18.65 -6.02 15.88
CA THR A 52 18.69 -4.55 15.95
C THR A 52 17.93 -3.95 14.76
N GLU A 53 17.66 -2.64 14.76
CA GLU A 53 17.04 -1.95 13.62
C GLU A 53 17.84 -2.11 12.31
N ARG A 54 19.15 -2.40 12.38
CA ARG A 54 20.02 -2.62 11.21
C ARG A 54 20.04 -4.06 10.71
N SER A 55 19.40 -4.99 11.43
CA SER A 55 19.43 -6.42 11.11
C SER A 55 18.61 -6.77 9.86
N CYS A 56 17.72 -5.90 9.41
CA CYS A 56 16.88 -6.16 8.24
C CYS A 56 16.58 -4.86 7.49
N THR A 57 16.62 -4.93 6.15
CA THR A 57 16.20 -3.86 5.25
C THR A 57 15.03 -4.34 4.42
N SER A 58 13.99 -3.50 4.27
CA SER A 58 12.82 -3.84 3.45
C SER A 58 13.19 -4.05 1.98
N VAL A 59 12.46 -4.96 1.31
CA VAL A 59 12.51 -5.16 -0.14
C VAL A 59 12.27 -3.86 -0.91
N LEU A 60 11.51 -2.92 -0.34
CA LEU A 60 11.19 -1.62 -0.96
C LEU A 60 12.40 -0.68 -1.08
N VAL A 61 13.53 -0.98 -0.43
CA VAL A 61 14.80 -0.26 -0.64
C VAL A 61 15.36 -0.50 -2.06
N ARG A 62 15.02 -1.64 -2.69
CA ARG A 62 15.47 -1.97 -4.04
C ARG A 62 14.68 -1.19 -5.08
N VAL A 63 15.19 -0.04 -5.49
CA VAL A 63 14.52 0.90 -6.41
C VAL A 63 14.06 0.24 -7.72
N SER A 64 14.81 -0.74 -8.23
CA SER A 64 14.52 -1.49 -9.46
C SER A 64 13.66 -2.75 -9.25
N ALA A 65 13.19 -3.04 -8.04
CA ALA A 65 12.34 -4.19 -7.79
C ALA A 65 10.98 -4.00 -8.49
N TRP A 66 10.58 -4.99 -9.27
CA TRP A 66 9.32 -4.95 -9.97
C TRP A 66 8.15 -5.07 -8.98
N GLY A 67 7.12 -4.25 -9.16
CA GLY A 67 6.01 -4.15 -8.23
C GLY A 67 6.31 -3.37 -6.95
N ARG A 68 7.50 -2.76 -6.79
CA ARG A 68 7.81 -1.84 -5.67
C ARG A 68 6.78 -0.72 -5.52
N VAL A 69 6.27 -0.21 -6.64
CA VAL A 69 5.22 0.81 -6.71
C VAL A 69 4.10 0.25 -7.59
N PRO A 70 3.06 -0.37 -7.00
CA PRO A 70 1.97 -0.95 -7.78
C PRO A 70 1.25 0.07 -8.66
N SER A 71 1.15 -0.22 -9.95
CA SER A 71 0.41 0.60 -10.92
C SER A 71 -1.04 0.13 -11.11
N ARG A 72 -1.33 -1.13 -10.77
CA ARG A 72 -2.67 -1.74 -10.90
C ARG A 72 -3.32 -1.99 -9.55
N ARG A 73 -4.65 -2.11 -9.55
CA ARG A 73 -5.45 -2.45 -8.37
C ARG A 73 -6.22 -3.75 -8.58
N GLY A 74 -6.38 -4.53 -7.52
CA GLY A 74 -7.16 -5.75 -7.46
C GLY A 74 -8.05 -5.78 -6.23
N GLY A 75 -9.35 -5.57 -6.42
CA GLY A 75 -10.32 -5.92 -5.37
C GLY A 75 -10.45 -7.43 -5.30
N PHE A 76 -10.59 -7.96 -4.09
CA PHE A 76 -11.07 -9.32 -3.84
C PHE A 76 -12.02 -9.28 -2.64
N ASP A 77 -12.93 -10.24 -2.54
CA ASP A 77 -13.86 -10.36 -1.42
C ASP A 77 -13.54 -11.61 -0.57
N ASP A 78 -14.36 -11.88 0.44
CA ASP A 78 -14.20 -13.07 1.29
C ASP A 78 -14.70 -14.38 0.61
N GLY A 79 -15.16 -14.30 -0.63
CA GLY A 79 -15.61 -15.44 -1.44
C GLY A 79 -14.46 -16.20 -2.10
N ASP A 80 -14.80 -17.39 -2.55
CA ASP A 80 -13.89 -18.25 -3.32
C ASP A 80 -13.66 -17.59 -4.70
N GLN A 81 -12.39 -17.33 -5.02
CA GLN A 81 -11.99 -16.68 -6.26
C GLN A 81 -10.74 -17.34 -6.80
N ASP A 82 -10.65 -17.41 -8.12
CA ASP A 82 -9.49 -17.98 -8.80
C ASP A 82 -8.49 -16.89 -9.22
N LEU A 83 -8.08 -16.05 -8.28
CA LEU A 83 -7.06 -15.04 -8.58
C LEU A 83 -5.68 -15.69 -8.64
N SER A 84 -4.83 -15.14 -9.48
CA SER A 84 -3.39 -15.35 -9.43
C SER A 84 -2.76 -14.08 -8.88
N LEU A 85 -1.92 -14.22 -7.85
CA LEU A 85 -1.19 -13.09 -7.30
C LEU A 85 -0.10 -12.64 -8.29
N GLN A 86 -0.14 -11.37 -8.68
CA GLN A 86 0.75 -10.77 -9.67
C GLN A 86 1.54 -9.61 -9.05
N PRO A 87 2.81 -9.41 -9.45
CA PRO A 87 3.53 -8.18 -9.15
C PRO A 87 2.84 -6.97 -9.79
N ASP A 88 3.21 -5.77 -9.31
CA ASP A 88 2.67 -4.49 -9.82
C ASP A 88 1.15 -4.28 -9.61
N LYS A 89 0.56 -5.08 -8.71
CA LYS A 89 -0.86 -4.98 -8.36
C LYS A 89 -1.06 -4.89 -6.85
N LEU A 90 -1.74 -3.83 -6.42
CA LEU A 90 -2.19 -3.66 -5.04
C LEU A 90 -3.53 -4.38 -4.85
N TYR A 91 -3.54 -5.38 -3.98
CA TYR A 91 -4.72 -6.11 -3.59
C TYR A 91 -5.30 -5.54 -2.29
N SER A 92 -6.61 -5.31 -2.29
CA SER A 92 -7.36 -4.87 -1.12
C SER A 92 -8.67 -5.63 -1.04
N SER A 93 -9.03 -6.08 0.16
CA SER A 93 -10.31 -6.74 0.36
C SER A 93 -11.45 -5.72 0.30
N THR A 94 -12.55 -6.07 -0.36
CA THR A 94 -13.80 -5.31 -0.34
C THR A 94 -14.58 -5.53 0.96
N SER A 95 -14.22 -6.57 1.73
CA SER A 95 -14.84 -6.85 3.02
C SER A 95 -14.43 -5.84 4.08
N VAL A 96 -15.42 -5.44 4.88
CA VAL A 96 -15.16 -4.60 6.05
C VAL A 96 -14.39 -5.42 7.09
N ASN A 97 -13.28 -4.86 7.59
CA ASN A 97 -12.41 -5.46 8.61
C ASN A 97 -11.72 -6.76 8.18
N PHE A 98 -11.09 -6.77 7.00
CA PHE A 98 -10.21 -7.87 6.60
C PHE A 98 -9.14 -8.15 7.68
N PRO A 99 -8.86 -9.42 8.02
CA PRO A 99 -7.95 -9.75 9.11
C PRO A 99 -6.53 -9.24 8.83
N VAL A 100 -5.89 -8.68 9.86
CA VAL A 100 -4.47 -8.31 9.93
C VAL A 100 -4.04 -7.13 9.03
N VAL A 101 -4.58 -6.96 7.83
CA VAL A 101 -4.05 -6.00 6.83
C VAL A 101 -5.17 -5.20 6.15
N ASP A 102 -4.84 -3.99 5.71
CA ASP A 102 -5.73 -3.15 4.88
C ASP A 102 -5.52 -3.39 3.37
N GLY A 103 -4.35 -3.91 2.99
CA GLY A 103 -4.01 -4.29 1.62
C GLY A 103 -2.61 -4.89 1.54
N PHE A 104 -2.24 -5.42 0.37
CA PHE A 104 -0.93 -6.00 0.14
C PHE A 104 -0.57 -6.06 -1.34
N PHE A 105 0.69 -6.25 -1.65
CA PHE A 105 1.18 -6.40 -3.02
C PHE A 105 2.41 -7.31 -3.06
N LEU A 106 2.69 -7.87 -4.24
CA LEU A 106 3.85 -8.70 -4.49
C LEU A 106 4.98 -7.85 -5.10
N VAL A 107 6.17 -7.95 -4.52
CA VAL A 107 7.40 -7.34 -5.02
C VAL A 107 8.33 -8.42 -5.50
N ASP A 108 8.79 -8.31 -6.74
CA ASP A 108 9.85 -9.13 -7.29
C ASP A 108 11.18 -8.37 -7.25
N ALA A 109 12.08 -8.81 -6.38
CA ALA A 109 13.40 -8.24 -6.22
C ALA A 109 14.39 -8.68 -7.32
N VAL A 110 13.96 -9.60 -8.21
CA VAL A 110 14.63 -9.92 -9.47
C VAL A 110 14.02 -9.00 -10.53
N GLY A 111 14.81 -8.05 -11.01
CA GLY A 111 14.41 -7.24 -12.15
C GLY A 111 14.22 -8.10 -13.40
N GLU A 112 13.45 -7.61 -14.38
CA GLU A 112 13.45 -8.18 -15.73
C GLU A 112 14.89 -8.34 -16.25
N GLY A 113 15.22 -9.52 -16.78
CA GLY A 113 16.47 -9.76 -17.51
C GLY A 113 17.63 -10.40 -16.72
N VAL A 114 17.41 -10.93 -15.51
CA VAL A 114 18.47 -11.63 -14.76
C VAL A 114 18.22 -13.14 -14.72
N SER A 115 18.97 -13.89 -15.54
CA SER A 115 19.07 -15.35 -15.41
C SER A 115 19.99 -15.68 -14.22
N PHE A 116 19.55 -16.58 -13.34
CA PHE A 116 20.39 -17.07 -12.24
C PHE A 116 21.01 -18.42 -12.58
N PRO A 117 22.22 -18.71 -12.07
CA PRO A 117 22.77 -20.05 -12.10
C PRO A 117 21.93 -20.99 -11.22
N GLU A 118 21.77 -22.22 -11.68
CA GLU A 118 21.09 -23.32 -10.99
C GLU A 118 21.69 -23.51 -9.59
N GLY A 119 20.87 -23.31 -8.53
CA GLY A 119 21.24 -23.71 -7.15
C GLY A 119 21.25 -22.65 -6.04
N ALA A 120 20.91 -21.37 -6.27
CA ALA A 120 20.79 -20.36 -5.20
C ALA A 120 19.32 -20.04 -4.86
N ALA A 121 18.91 -20.28 -3.60
CA ALA A 121 17.52 -20.43 -3.16
C ALA A 121 17.02 -19.34 -2.17
N ALA A 122 17.40 -18.06 -2.36
CA ALA A 122 16.78 -16.98 -1.60
C ALA A 122 15.40 -16.64 -2.21
N PRO A 123 14.33 -16.38 -1.43
CA PRO A 123 13.08 -15.88 -1.98
C PRO A 123 13.34 -14.54 -2.65
N THR A 124 13.23 -14.51 -3.96
CA THR A 124 13.36 -13.30 -4.77
C THR A 124 12.11 -12.44 -4.72
N GLN A 125 11.01 -13.03 -4.26
CA GLN A 125 9.70 -12.42 -4.19
C GLN A 125 9.26 -12.25 -2.73
N THR A 126 8.70 -11.07 -2.44
CA THR A 126 8.24 -10.69 -1.10
C THR A 126 6.82 -10.15 -1.17
N ILE A 127 5.93 -10.69 -0.33
CA ILE A 127 4.61 -10.11 -0.11
C ILE A 127 4.74 -8.99 0.92
N VAL A 128 4.42 -7.77 0.50
CA VAL A 128 4.40 -6.58 1.36
C VAL A 128 2.96 -6.34 1.81
N LEU A 129 2.72 -6.60 3.08
CA LEU A 129 1.46 -6.35 3.77
C LEU A 129 1.42 -4.90 4.29
N ILE A 130 0.29 -4.23 4.15
CA ILE A 130 0.08 -2.87 4.64
C ILE A 130 -0.99 -2.87 5.71
N GLN A 131 -0.69 -2.29 6.87
CA GLN A 131 -1.68 -1.98 7.90
C GLN A 131 -1.59 -0.50 8.27
N VAL A 132 -2.66 0.24 8.03
CA VAL A 132 -2.76 1.67 8.31
C VAL A 132 -3.37 1.85 9.68
N THR A 133 -2.73 2.64 10.53
CA THR A 133 -3.18 2.75 11.91
C THR A 133 -2.87 4.07 12.63
N ARG A 134 -3.65 4.30 13.70
CA ARG A 134 -3.37 5.29 14.74
C ARG A 134 -3.07 4.70 16.11
N ALA A 135 -3.30 3.40 16.29
CA ALA A 135 -3.06 2.79 17.58
C ALA A 135 -1.55 2.69 17.83
N ARG A 136 -1.20 2.67 19.11
CA ARG A 136 0.17 2.52 19.58
C ARG A 136 0.64 1.07 19.54
N ASP A 137 -0.28 0.11 19.40
CA ASP A 137 -0.07 -1.33 19.40
C ASP A 137 -1.10 -2.02 18.49
N HIS A 138 -0.63 -3.05 17.78
CA HIS A 138 -1.39 -3.92 16.89
C HIS A 138 -1.10 -5.37 17.21
N HIS A 139 -1.19 -5.71 18.50
CA HIS A 139 -1.13 -7.11 18.88
C HIS A 139 -2.26 -7.86 18.18
N THR A 140 -1.88 -8.93 17.51
CA THR A 140 -2.81 -9.80 16.79
C THR A 140 -2.98 -11.11 17.57
N THR A 141 -3.88 -11.96 17.09
CA THR A 141 -4.09 -13.29 17.64
C THR A 141 -3.84 -14.34 16.57
N THR A 142 -3.51 -15.56 16.98
CA THR A 142 -3.38 -16.70 16.06
C THR A 142 -4.66 -16.95 15.29
N SER A 143 -5.85 -16.72 15.87
CA SER A 143 -7.13 -16.79 15.15
C SER A 143 -7.26 -15.78 14.01
N LYS A 144 -6.77 -14.54 14.18
CA LYS A 144 -6.78 -13.52 13.11
C LYS A 144 -5.78 -13.87 12.00
N VAL A 145 -4.60 -14.39 12.38
CA VAL A 145 -3.61 -14.89 11.42
C VAL A 145 -4.16 -16.09 10.65
N GLU A 146 -4.85 -17.01 11.33
CA GLU A 146 -5.50 -18.15 10.66
C GLU A 146 -6.58 -17.69 9.68
N ALA A 147 -7.41 -16.72 10.08
CA ALA A 147 -8.44 -16.16 9.21
C ALA A 147 -7.83 -15.47 7.98
N PHE A 148 -6.74 -14.73 8.15
CA PHE A 148 -5.99 -14.14 7.03
C PHE A 148 -5.52 -15.24 6.06
N ARG A 149 -4.81 -16.25 6.55
CA ARG A 149 -4.26 -17.34 5.73
C ARG A 149 -5.36 -18.12 4.99
N LYS A 150 -6.47 -18.42 5.67
CA LYS A 150 -7.62 -19.12 5.07
C LYS A 150 -8.30 -18.30 3.96
N ARG A 151 -8.45 -16.98 4.15
CA ARG A 151 -9.02 -16.10 3.12
C ARG A 151 -8.10 -15.99 1.91
N MET A 152 -6.80 -15.83 2.14
CA MET A 152 -5.81 -15.84 1.07
C MET A 152 -5.84 -17.15 0.26
N ALA A 153 -5.95 -18.29 0.93
CA ALA A 153 -6.06 -19.61 0.28
C ALA A 153 -7.32 -19.78 -0.56
N ARG A 154 -8.42 -19.12 -0.19
CA ARG A 154 -9.69 -19.17 -0.95
C ARG A 154 -9.71 -18.24 -2.15
N SER A 155 -8.99 -17.12 -2.07
CA SER A 155 -9.00 -16.10 -3.13
C SER A 155 -7.88 -16.27 -4.14
N PHE A 156 -6.78 -16.95 -3.79
CA PHE A 156 -5.59 -17.06 -4.62
C PHE A 156 -5.19 -18.52 -4.87
N THR A 157 -5.28 -18.93 -6.14
CA THR A 157 -4.99 -20.31 -6.58
C THR A 157 -3.56 -20.76 -6.29
N ASN A 158 -2.61 -19.83 -6.26
CA ASN A 158 -1.20 -20.09 -5.98
C ASN A 158 -0.79 -19.84 -4.52
N TRP A 159 -1.74 -19.66 -3.60
CA TRP A 159 -1.44 -19.32 -2.21
C TRP A 159 -0.55 -20.35 -1.48
N THR A 160 -0.80 -21.65 -1.64
CA THR A 160 -0.03 -22.70 -0.94
C THR A 160 1.47 -22.64 -1.27
N GLU A 161 1.79 -22.38 -2.53
CA GLU A 161 3.17 -22.18 -2.96
C GLU A 161 3.74 -20.90 -2.36
N MET A 162 2.94 -19.83 -2.35
CA MET A 162 3.37 -18.52 -1.87
C MET A 162 3.66 -18.51 -0.37
N GLU A 163 2.77 -19.10 0.42
CA GLU A 163 2.91 -19.21 1.87
C GLU A 163 4.18 -19.96 2.30
N SER A 164 4.64 -20.89 1.46
CA SER A 164 5.82 -21.72 1.76
C SER A 164 7.13 -21.19 1.17
N ARG A 165 7.10 -20.47 0.04
CA ARG A 165 8.31 -20.07 -0.70
C ARG A 165 8.65 -18.59 -0.59
N LEU A 166 7.68 -17.71 -0.30
CA LEU A 166 7.90 -16.27 -0.32
C LEU A 166 8.33 -15.71 1.03
N SER A 167 9.04 -14.58 0.98
CA SER A 167 9.25 -13.74 2.16
C SER A 167 8.03 -12.85 2.40
N TYR A 168 7.84 -12.46 3.65
CA TYR A 168 6.74 -11.58 4.06
C TYR A 168 7.27 -10.39 4.84
N GLU A 169 6.79 -9.21 4.47
CA GLU A 169 6.97 -7.98 5.22
C GLU A 169 5.61 -7.43 5.61
N ILE A 170 5.50 -6.79 6.77
CA ILE A 170 4.35 -5.95 7.11
C ILE A 170 4.83 -4.55 7.48
N ILE A 171 4.20 -3.57 6.85
CA ILE A 171 4.47 -2.15 7.07
C ILE A 171 3.28 -1.55 7.82
N TYR A 172 3.53 -1.14 9.06
CA TYR A 172 2.60 -0.34 9.83
C TYR A 172 2.72 1.11 9.43
N VAL A 173 1.73 1.60 8.66
CA VAL A 173 1.66 2.99 8.23
C VAL A 173 0.92 3.79 9.29
N GLN A 174 1.67 4.57 10.05
CA GLN A 174 1.16 5.30 11.20
C GLN A 174 0.79 6.74 10.86
N HIS A 175 -0.35 7.19 11.36
CA HIS A 175 -0.77 8.59 11.25
C HIS A 175 0.24 9.55 11.94
N ALA A 176 0.38 10.77 11.40
CA ALA A 176 1.29 11.82 11.90
C ALA A 176 1.16 12.10 13.41
N ASP A 177 -0.08 12.06 13.91
CA ASP A 177 -0.40 12.35 15.31
C ASP A 177 -0.38 11.10 16.22
N SER A 178 -0.08 9.92 15.69
CA SER A 178 -0.06 8.69 16.49
C SER A 178 1.22 8.58 17.34
N THR A 179 1.14 7.80 18.41
CA THR A 179 2.34 7.37 19.15
C THR A 179 3.11 6.38 18.29
N THR A 180 4.40 6.67 18.04
CA THR A 180 5.25 5.81 17.20
C THR A 180 5.34 4.40 17.77
N LEU A 181 5.17 3.40 16.91
CA LEU A 181 5.41 1.99 17.23
C LEU A 181 6.92 1.80 17.44
N THR A 182 7.30 1.46 18.66
CA THR A 182 8.72 1.27 19.04
C THR A 182 9.11 -0.20 19.13
N GLY A 183 8.16 -1.13 19.01
CA GLY A 183 8.40 -2.55 19.22
C GLY A 183 7.65 -3.44 18.24
N ARG A 184 8.18 -4.65 18.07
CA ARG A 184 7.57 -5.70 17.27
C ARG A 184 6.19 -6.08 17.83
N GLN A 185 5.23 -6.24 16.93
CA GLN A 185 3.87 -6.62 17.28
C GLN A 185 3.76 -8.12 17.52
N ARG A 186 3.20 -8.47 18.68
CA ARG A 186 3.05 -9.86 19.14
C ARG A 186 1.82 -10.51 18.50
N CYS A 187 1.87 -11.83 18.38
CA CYS A 187 0.74 -12.68 18.05
C CYS A 187 0.42 -13.54 19.26
N ALA A 188 -0.68 -13.26 19.94
CA ALA A 188 -1.11 -14.02 21.10
C ALA A 188 -1.87 -15.28 20.67
N ARG A 189 -1.62 -16.39 21.37
CA ARG A 189 -2.40 -17.62 21.18
C ARG A 189 -3.85 -17.39 21.57
N SER A 190 -4.77 -17.86 20.73
CA SER A 190 -6.21 -17.79 20.95
C SER A 190 -6.87 -19.16 21.17
N GLY A 191 -6.09 -20.25 21.18
CA GLY A 191 -6.61 -21.61 21.33
C GLY A 191 -7.18 -22.22 20.06
N VAL A 192 -6.78 -21.72 18.87
CA VAL A 192 -7.15 -22.40 17.62
C VAL A 192 -6.28 -23.63 17.42
N ALA A 193 -6.81 -24.64 16.70
CA ALA A 193 -6.13 -25.93 16.51
C ALA A 193 -4.69 -25.78 16.00
N ASN A 194 -4.43 -24.80 15.14
CA ASN A 194 -3.10 -24.53 14.58
C ASN A 194 -2.41 -23.29 15.18
N ASP A 195 -2.53 -23.05 16.49
CA ASP A 195 -1.86 -21.92 17.16
C ASP A 195 -0.35 -21.86 16.85
N ALA A 196 0.36 -22.98 16.96
CA ALA A 196 1.81 -23.04 16.73
C ALA A 196 2.19 -22.69 15.28
N GLY A 197 1.44 -23.17 14.29
CA GLY A 197 1.69 -22.84 12.88
C GLY A 197 1.41 -21.37 12.57
N ASN A 198 0.34 -20.81 13.14
CA ASN A 198 0.00 -19.38 12.97
C ASN A 198 1.00 -18.46 13.66
N GLU A 199 1.49 -18.85 14.84
CA GLU A 199 2.56 -18.14 15.55
C GLU A 199 3.88 -18.18 14.77
N ARG A 200 4.24 -19.35 14.22
CA ARG A 200 5.42 -19.51 13.36
C ARG A 200 5.34 -18.67 12.08
N PHE A 201 4.17 -18.65 11.44
CA PHE A 201 3.96 -17.79 10.27
C PHE A 201 4.18 -16.32 10.63
N TRP A 202 3.53 -15.83 11.70
CA TRP A 202 3.68 -14.45 12.16
C TRP A 202 5.10 -14.08 12.59
N SER A 203 5.82 -14.98 13.26
CA SER A 203 7.21 -14.73 13.67
C SER A 203 8.16 -14.65 12.48
N GLY A 204 7.83 -15.32 11.37
CA GLY A 204 8.54 -15.25 10.10
C GLY A 204 8.43 -13.88 9.40
N ILE A 205 7.33 -13.15 9.58
CA ILE A 205 7.11 -11.85 8.90
C ILE A 205 8.08 -10.78 9.42
N HIS A 206 8.83 -10.13 8.54
CA HIS A 206 9.60 -8.95 8.90
C HIS A 206 8.67 -7.75 9.12
N GLN A 207 8.83 -7.04 10.23
CA GLN A 207 7.92 -5.97 10.61
C GLN A 207 8.61 -4.63 10.51
N PHE A 208 7.96 -3.66 9.87
CA PHE A 208 8.45 -2.30 9.73
C PHE A 208 7.36 -1.31 10.15
N CYS A 209 7.76 -0.13 10.59
CA CYS A 209 6.84 0.99 10.77
C CYS A 209 7.34 2.21 10.00
N VAL A 210 6.39 3.03 9.55
CA VAL A 210 6.65 4.36 9.00
C VAL A 210 5.57 5.29 9.52
N LYS A 211 5.98 6.49 9.95
CA LYS A 211 5.06 7.53 10.41
C LYS A 211 4.88 8.56 9.31
N LEU A 212 3.65 8.91 8.99
CA LEU A 212 3.32 9.91 7.98
C LEU A 212 3.48 11.33 8.55
N ASP A 213 4.66 11.66 9.06
CA ASP A 213 5.00 12.98 9.59
C ASP A 213 5.40 13.97 8.48
N ALA A 214 5.88 15.16 8.84
CA ALA A 214 5.91 16.33 7.96
C ALA A 214 6.54 16.11 6.56
N PRO A 215 7.69 15.42 6.39
CA PRO A 215 8.28 15.17 5.07
C PRO A 215 7.37 14.36 4.15
N ILE A 216 6.83 13.24 4.64
CA ILE A 216 5.94 12.36 3.87
C ILE A 216 4.57 13.02 3.69
N ALA A 217 4.07 13.67 4.74
CA ALA A 217 2.82 14.39 4.74
C ALA A 217 2.74 15.46 3.66
N LYS A 218 3.85 16.18 3.47
CA LYS A 218 3.96 17.21 2.44
C LYS A 218 3.80 16.60 1.04
N LEU A 219 4.53 15.52 0.73
CA LEU A 219 4.43 14.85 -0.57
C LEU A 219 3.02 14.29 -0.80
N LEU A 220 2.45 13.62 0.20
CA LEU A 220 1.06 13.15 0.14
C LEU A 220 0.08 14.27 -0.12
N PHE A 221 0.31 15.45 0.46
CA PHE A 221 -0.55 16.61 0.23
C PHE A 221 -0.39 17.15 -1.19
N GLU A 222 0.83 17.35 -1.66
CA GLU A 222 1.10 17.83 -3.02
C GLU A 222 0.52 16.86 -4.08
N ASP A 223 0.68 15.55 -3.87
CA ASP A 223 0.29 14.53 -4.84
C ASP A 223 -1.20 14.14 -4.76
N ILE A 224 -1.78 13.99 -3.57
CA ILE A 224 -3.17 13.49 -3.39
C ILE A 224 -4.16 14.66 -3.23
N TYR A 225 -3.76 15.74 -2.55
CA TYR A 225 -4.66 16.83 -2.16
C TYR A 225 -4.43 18.14 -2.92
N GLY A 226 -3.30 18.27 -3.64
CA GLY A 226 -3.02 19.38 -4.55
C GLY A 226 -4.02 19.42 -5.72
N ALA A 227 -4.44 18.25 -6.20
CA ALA A 227 -5.46 18.12 -7.23
C ALA A 227 -6.88 18.49 -6.73
N GLU A 228 -7.26 18.08 -5.51
CA GLU A 228 -8.59 18.34 -4.92
C GLU A 228 -8.82 19.84 -4.65
N LEU A 229 -7.75 20.60 -4.33
CA LEU A 229 -7.82 22.06 -4.18
C LEU A 229 -7.95 22.81 -5.52
N ILE A 230 -7.52 22.21 -6.64
CA ILE A 230 -7.70 22.80 -7.97
C ILE A 230 -9.16 22.63 -8.43
N GLU A 231 -9.80 21.52 -8.09
CA GLU A 231 -11.23 21.29 -8.37
C GLU A 231 -12.15 22.16 -7.49
N GLU A 232 -11.89 22.29 -6.19
CA GLU A 232 -12.68 23.19 -5.31
C GLU A 232 -12.47 24.68 -5.62
N ALA A 233 -11.33 25.04 -6.23
CA ALA A 233 -11.04 26.42 -6.62
C ALA A 233 -11.67 26.84 -7.95
N GLY A 234 -12.39 25.95 -8.65
CA GLY A 234 -13.09 26.30 -9.89
C GLY A 234 -12.17 26.97 -10.92
N VAL A 235 -10.96 26.42 -11.14
CA VAL A 235 -10.09 26.93 -12.20
C VAL A 235 -10.74 26.56 -13.53
N PRO A 236 -11.09 27.52 -14.40
CA PRO A 236 -11.70 27.19 -15.67
C PRO A 236 -10.70 26.39 -16.49
N VAL A 237 -11.05 25.15 -16.82
CA VAL A 237 -10.43 24.41 -17.92
C VAL A 237 -10.48 25.35 -19.12
N ALA A 238 -9.31 25.78 -19.58
CA ALA A 238 -9.20 26.52 -20.84
C ALA A 238 -9.76 25.61 -21.92
N THR A 239 -10.99 25.89 -22.33
CA THR A 239 -11.65 25.20 -23.43
C THR A 239 -10.83 25.45 -24.67
N GLU A 240 -10.34 24.35 -25.26
CA GLU A 240 -9.74 24.33 -26.57
C GLU A 240 -10.58 25.14 -27.56
N THR A 241 -9.94 26.16 -28.12
CA THR A 241 -10.23 26.88 -29.36
C THR A 241 -11.60 26.64 -30.01
N ARG A 242 -12.56 27.49 -29.64
CA ARG A 242 -13.77 27.73 -30.44
C ARG A 242 -13.38 28.46 -31.73
N ILE A 243 -13.26 27.71 -32.82
CA ILE A 243 -13.19 28.23 -34.19
C ILE A 243 -14.38 29.16 -34.43
N LYS A 244 -14.11 30.46 -34.58
CA LYS A 244 -15.09 31.48 -34.95
C LYS A 244 -15.58 31.22 -36.38
N ARG A 245 -16.74 30.55 -36.54
CA ARG A 245 -17.54 30.74 -37.76
C ARG A 245 -18.19 32.13 -37.67
N ARG A 246 -17.63 33.10 -38.39
CA ARG A 246 -18.23 34.41 -38.62
C ARG A 246 -19.57 34.20 -39.33
N ARG A 247 -20.64 34.71 -38.75
CA ARG A 247 -21.90 35.04 -39.45
C ARG A 247 -21.63 36.31 -40.24
N VAL A 248 -21.69 36.22 -41.57
CA VAL A 248 -21.82 37.39 -42.45
C VAL A 248 -23.28 37.41 -42.88
N GLU A 249 -24.07 38.23 -42.22
CA GLU A 249 -25.29 38.81 -42.79
C GLU A 249 -24.90 40.25 -43.11
N ASP A 250 -24.92 40.65 -44.39
CA ASP A 250 -26.05 41.40 -44.93
C ASP A 250 -25.84 41.86 -46.38
N VAL A 251 -26.94 41.87 -47.16
CA VAL A 251 -27.34 42.94 -48.12
C VAL A 251 -26.48 43.04 -49.41
N THR A 252 -26.95 42.96 -50.68
CA THR A 252 -28.26 43.17 -51.33
C THR A 252 -28.16 42.89 -52.85
N ALA A 253 -29.31 42.53 -53.44
CA ALA A 253 -29.87 42.97 -54.74
C ALA A 253 -29.31 42.53 -56.11
N THR A 254 -30.30 42.31 -57.01
CA THR A 254 -30.27 42.27 -58.50
C THR A 254 -29.60 41.04 -59.13
N VAL A 255 -30.21 40.25 -60.02
CA VAL A 255 -31.23 40.45 -61.08
C VAL A 255 -32.14 39.22 -61.19
#